data_AF-A0A6G7ZSA2-F1
#
_entry.id   AF-A0A6G7ZSA2-F1
#
_cell.length_a   1.000
_cell.length_b   1.000
_cell.length_c   1.000
_cell.angle_alpha   90.00
_cell.angle_beta   90.00
_cell.angle_gamma   90.00
#
_symmetry.space_group_name_H-M   'P 1'
#
loop_
_entity.id
_entity.type
_entity.pdbx_description
1 polymer ?
#
loop_
_entity_poly.entity_id
_entity_poly.type
_entity_poly.pdbx_seq_one_letter_code
_entity_poly.pdbx_strand_id
1 'polypeptide(L)'
;MNGVAPEQTTPNFTATSLPINANPIVDPTTGQTRQVVHSYRALFLGQCAIVEVEKGGGGTATLANVLTHLLRSHVNPALPGIELMDVVGADLRRSIAAAGGVERISARLATSTTNRRRPLSFRLSRLKQWAGGHAVVHADIEFPDGENSAKGIAALDEYASDNGLDAVAIYLRDGQKITGLGKFVEKRRMDIQINPSGAYNMADIENTMWNYLDELRRPDNEGWRIIDNDGRPSGARVIDADE
;
A
#
# COMPACT_ATOMS: atom_id res chain seq x y z
N MET A 1 10.45 -18.28 -2.60
CA MET A 1 11.03 -17.90 -3.90
C MET A 1 9.83 -17.64 -4.79
N ASN A 2 9.30 -16.42 -4.80
CA ASN A 2 7.94 -16.16 -5.29
C ASN A 2 7.96 -15.28 -6.53
N GLY A 3 7.17 -15.73 -7.51
CA GLY A 3 7.26 -15.41 -8.93
C GLY A 3 7.07 -13.96 -9.29
N VAL A 4 7.79 -13.56 -10.33
CA VAL A 4 7.47 -12.44 -11.21
C VAL A 4 7.06 -13.09 -12.52
N ALA A 5 5.91 -12.71 -13.06
CA ALA A 5 5.53 -13.12 -14.41
C ALA A 5 5.51 -11.88 -15.30
N PRO A 6 6.47 -11.76 -16.23
CA PRO A 6 6.21 -11.11 -17.51
C PRO A 6 6.13 -12.17 -18.60
N GLU A 7 5.07 -12.05 -19.39
CA GLU A 7 4.91 -12.46 -20.80
C GLU A 7 5.33 -13.88 -21.20
N GLN A 8 4.32 -14.69 -21.56
CA GLN A 8 4.40 -15.99 -22.27
C GLN A 8 5.77 -16.68 -22.27
N THR A 9 6.05 -17.47 -21.23
CA THR A 9 7.10 -18.48 -21.31
C THR A 9 6.46 -19.85 -21.38
N THR A 10 6.49 -20.47 -22.57
CA THR A 10 6.58 -21.92 -22.63
C THR A 10 7.88 -22.28 -21.93
N PRO A 11 7.86 -23.00 -20.79
CA PRO A 11 9.06 -23.16 -19.98
C PRO A 11 10.12 -23.94 -20.77
N ASN A 12 11.20 -23.25 -21.12
CA ASN A 12 12.40 -23.86 -21.67
C ASN A 12 13.36 -24.16 -20.52
N PHE A 13 13.33 -25.40 -20.04
CA PHE A 13 14.18 -25.89 -18.94
C PHE A 13 15.67 -26.00 -19.29
N THR A 14 16.07 -25.64 -20.51
CA THR A 14 17.47 -25.68 -20.97
C THR A 14 18.12 -24.32 -21.11
N ALA A 15 17.38 -23.22 -20.93
CA ALA A 15 17.91 -21.87 -21.08
C ALA A 15 18.70 -21.44 -19.82
N THR A 16 19.92 -20.95 -20.00
CA THR A 16 20.78 -20.43 -18.92
C THR A 16 20.35 -19.05 -18.40
N SER A 17 19.40 -18.37 -19.05
CA SER A 17 18.78 -17.10 -18.58
C SER A 17 17.39 -16.88 -19.19
N LEU A 18 16.58 -16.02 -18.55
CA LEU A 18 15.18 -15.75 -18.92
C LEU A 18 15.07 -14.87 -20.19
N PRO A 19 14.21 -15.23 -21.17
CA PRO A 19 14.01 -14.42 -22.37
C PRO A 19 12.99 -13.30 -22.10
N ILE A 20 13.45 -12.17 -21.58
CA ILE A 20 12.63 -10.95 -21.49
C ILE A 20 12.70 -10.25 -22.86
N ASN A 21 11.69 -10.45 -23.72
CA ASN A 21 11.58 -9.72 -24.99
C ASN A 21 10.91 -8.36 -24.75
N ALA A 22 11.63 -7.43 -24.13
CA ALA A 22 11.24 -6.02 -24.20
C ALA A 22 11.48 -5.53 -25.64
N ASN A 23 10.45 -5.02 -26.32
CA ASN A 23 10.62 -4.33 -27.59
C ASN A 23 11.65 -3.18 -27.38
N PRO A 24 12.82 -3.24 -28.01
CA PRO A 24 13.89 -2.28 -27.73
C PRO A 24 13.49 -0.88 -28.21
N ILE A 25 13.49 0.09 -27.30
CA ILE A 25 13.41 1.50 -27.69
C ILE A 25 14.81 1.90 -28.13
N VAL A 26 15.05 1.96 -29.43
CA VAL A 26 16.33 2.40 -29.97
C VAL A 26 16.32 3.93 -30.04
N ASP A 27 17.29 4.57 -29.39
CA ASP A 27 17.53 5.99 -29.58
C ASP A 27 17.95 6.23 -31.05
N PRO A 28 17.15 6.97 -31.84
CA PRO A 28 17.41 7.14 -33.27
C PRO A 28 18.70 7.92 -33.55
N THR A 29 19.25 8.62 -32.55
CA THR A 29 20.44 9.46 -32.68
C THR A 29 21.72 8.71 -32.32
N THR A 30 21.65 7.83 -31.32
CA THR A 30 22.83 7.15 -30.75
C THR A 30 22.88 5.66 -31.05
N GLY A 31 21.78 5.09 -31.56
CA GLY A 31 21.64 3.65 -31.80
C GLY A 31 21.62 2.81 -30.52
N GLN A 32 21.60 3.45 -29.35
CA GLN A 32 21.58 2.74 -28.07
C GLN A 32 20.20 2.13 -27.81
N THR A 33 20.20 0.84 -27.53
CA THR A 33 19.04 0.08 -27.09
C THR A 33 18.67 0.47 -25.67
N ARG A 34 17.52 1.09 -25.48
CA ARG A 34 16.92 1.36 -24.18
C ARG A 34 15.84 0.33 -23.90
N GLN A 35 15.86 -0.23 -22.69
CA GLN A 35 14.83 -1.15 -22.21
C GLN A 35 13.84 -0.36 -21.34
N VAL A 36 12.54 -0.61 -21.54
CA VAL A 36 11.52 -0.14 -20.61
C VAL A 36 11.61 -1.02 -19.36
N VAL A 37 12.15 -0.44 -18.29
CA VAL A 37 12.34 -1.16 -17.02
C VAL A 37 11.06 -1.09 -16.16
N HIS A 38 10.34 0.03 -16.21
CA HIS A 38 9.08 0.25 -15.49
C HIS A 38 8.07 1.02 -16.35
N SER A 39 6.81 0.61 -16.30
CA SER A 39 5.67 1.37 -16.81
C SER A 39 4.82 1.81 -15.62
N TYR A 40 4.48 3.10 -15.56
CA TYR A 40 3.60 3.66 -14.53
C TYR A 40 2.36 4.22 -15.20
N ARG A 41 1.18 3.82 -14.72
CA ARG A 41 -0.09 4.48 -15.06
C ARG A 41 -0.53 5.25 -13.84
N ALA A 42 -0.68 6.57 -13.99
CA ALA A 42 -1.02 7.46 -12.89
C ALA A 42 -2.08 8.46 -13.33
N LEU A 43 -3.11 8.63 -12.50
CA LEU A 43 -4.15 9.63 -12.63
C LEU A 43 -3.97 10.68 -11.54
N PHE A 44 -3.81 11.94 -11.92
CA PHE A 44 -3.60 13.05 -10.98
C PHE A 44 -4.86 13.92 -10.89
N LEU A 45 -5.26 14.24 -9.66
CA LEU A 45 -6.30 15.22 -9.38
C LEU A 45 -5.86 16.07 -8.18
N GLY A 46 -5.57 17.36 -8.41
CA GLY A 46 -5.12 18.27 -7.37
C GLY A 46 -3.82 17.80 -6.71
N GLN A 47 -3.91 17.44 -5.42
CA GLN A 47 -2.79 16.93 -4.61
C GLN A 47 -2.78 15.39 -4.49
N CYS A 48 -3.74 14.71 -5.12
CA CYS A 48 -3.85 13.25 -5.07
C CYS A 48 -3.38 12.61 -6.39
N ALA A 49 -2.74 11.46 -6.27
CA ALA A 49 -2.37 10.61 -7.39
C ALA A 49 -2.89 9.19 -7.15
N ILE A 50 -3.61 8.64 -8.12
CA ILE A 50 -3.94 7.21 -8.18
C ILE A 50 -2.90 6.57 -9.08
N VAL A 51 -2.12 5.64 -8.52
CA VAL A 51 -1.01 4.99 -9.23
C VAL A 51 -1.28 3.50 -9.32
N GLU A 52 -1.25 2.96 -10.53
CA GLU A 52 -1.24 1.52 -10.74
C GLU A 52 0.10 0.94 -10.26
N VAL A 53 0.03 -0.11 -9.45
CA VAL A 53 1.22 -0.82 -8.96
C VAL A 53 1.17 -2.26 -9.45
N GLU A 54 1.99 -2.60 -10.43
CA GLU A 54 2.16 -3.98 -10.88
C GLU A 54 2.89 -4.82 -9.80
N LYS A 55 2.57 -6.12 -9.71
CA LYS A 55 3.23 -7.04 -8.77
C LYS A 55 4.69 -7.27 -9.19
N GLY A 56 5.62 -6.49 -8.66
CA GLY A 56 7.05 -6.71 -8.81
C GLY A 56 7.87 -5.43 -8.92
N GLY A 57 8.80 -5.25 -7.97
CA GLY A 57 10.00 -4.40 -7.98
C GLY A 57 10.04 -3.16 -8.87
N GLY A 58 9.61 -2.01 -8.33
CA GLY A 58 9.81 -0.68 -8.92
C GLY A 58 8.87 0.36 -8.31
N GLY A 59 9.03 0.66 -7.02
CA GLY A 59 8.00 1.32 -6.20
C GLY A 59 7.61 2.75 -6.60
N THR A 60 6.53 3.24 -5.98
CA THR A 60 6.02 4.63 -6.08
C THR A 60 7.10 5.70 -5.83
N ALA A 61 8.15 5.37 -5.07
CA ALA A 61 9.32 6.23 -4.88
C ALA A 61 10.07 6.56 -6.18
N THR A 62 10.19 5.60 -7.10
CA THR A 62 10.82 5.84 -8.41
C THR A 62 9.99 6.79 -9.26
N LEU A 63 8.66 6.65 -9.23
CA LEU A 63 7.74 7.58 -9.89
C LEU A 63 7.92 9.01 -9.36
N ALA A 64 8.01 9.18 -8.04
CA ALA A 64 8.22 10.49 -7.42
C ALA A 64 9.54 11.16 -7.89
N ASN A 65 10.62 10.38 -7.98
CA ASN A 65 11.91 10.87 -8.49
C ASN A 65 11.83 11.29 -9.97
N VAL A 66 11.18 10.48 -10.81
CA VAL A 66 11.03 10.76 -12.24
C VAL A 66 10.21 12.03 -12.45
N LEU A 67 9.07 12.17 -11.76
CA LEU A 67 8.23 13.37 -11.84
C LEU A 67 8.98 14.62 -11.37
N THR A 68 9.72 14.52 -10.26
CA THR A 68 10.56 15.61 -9.76
C THR A 68 11.56 16.06 -10.81
N HIS A 69 12.25 15.12 -11.46
CA HIS A 69 13.22 15.46 -12.48
C HIS A 69 12.57 16.11 -13.71
N LEU A 70 11.44 15.58 -14.18
CA LEU A 70 10.70 16.16 -15.30
C LEU A 70 10.23 17.58 -15.01
N LEU A 71 9.63 17.82 -13.85
CA LEU A 71 9.15 19.16 -13.48
C LEU A 71 10.31 20.15 -13.27
N ARG A 72 11.44 19.71 -12.71
CA ARG A 72 12.62 20.58 -12.58
C ARG A 72 13.21 20.96 -13.94
N SER A 73 13.24 20.01 -14.87
CA SER A 73 13.79 20.22 -16.21
C SER A 73 12.88 21.07 -17.11
N HIS A 74 11.56 20.98 -16.95
CA HIS A 74 10.60 21.60 -17.87
C HIS A 74 9.76 22.75 -17.28
N VAL A 75 9.70 22.87 -15.95
CA VAL A 75 8.82 23.85 -15.28
C VAL A 75 9.64 24.80 -14.39
N ASN A 76 10.28 24.27 -13.34
CA ASN A 76 11.05 25.09 -12.41
C ASN A 76 12.16 24.28 -11.72
N PRO A 77 13.44 24.58 -11.98
CA PRO A 77 14.58 23.87 -11.39
C PRO A 77 14.62 23.87 -9.85
N ALA A 78 14.02 24.87 -9.22
CA ALA A 78 14.00 25.03 -7.77
C ALA A 78 12.80 24.36 -7.08
N LEU A 79 11.96 23.61 -7.81
CA LEU A 79 10.84 22.90 -7.20
C LEU A 79 11.33 21.92 -6.12
N PRO A 80 10.65 21.84 -4.95
CA PRO A 80 10.93 20.80 -3.97
C PRO A 80 10.67 19.41 -4.59
N GLY A 81 11.29 18.38 -4.00
CA GLY A 81 11.06 17.01 -4.45
C GLY A 81 9.60 16.62 -4.24
N ILE A 82 9.00 15.96 -5.23
CA ILE A 82 7.70 15.33 -5.03
C ILE A 82 7.90 14.16 -4.08
N GLU A 83 7.10 14.12 -3.03
CA GLU A 83 6.96 12.99 -2.14
C GLU A 83 5.54 12.45 -2.28
N LEU A 84 5.42 11.15 -2.54
CA LEU A 84 4.12 10.48 -2.54
C LEU A 84 3.88 9.94 -1.14
N MET A 85 2.82 10.43 -0.52
CA MET A 85 2.34 9.96 0.77
C MET A 85 1.09 9.12 0.56
N ASP A 86 0.99 8.04 1.31
CA ASP A 86 -0.21 7.22 1.29
C ASP A 86 -1.36 7.95 1.98
N VAL A 87 -2.55 7.91 1.38
CA VAL A 87 -3.76 8.49 1.97
C VAL A 87 -4.47 7.43 2.81
N VAL A 88 -4.90 7.83 4.01
CA VAL A 88 -5.67 6.99 4.94
C VAL A 88 -7.09 6.81 4.39
N GLY A 89 -7.45 5.59 3.99
CA GLY A 89 -8.83 5.22 3.64
C GLY A 89 -9.77 5.18 4.86
N ALA A 90 -11.07 5.49 4.69
CA ALA A 90 -12.03 5.51 5.82
C ALA A 90 -12.35 4.12 6.32
N ASP A 91 -12.54 3.19 5.39
CA ASP A 91 -13.24 1.97 5.72
C ASP A 91 -12.28 0.80 5.78
N LEU A 92 -11.33 0.91 6.73
CA LEU A 92 -10.43 -0.15 7.15
C LEU A 92 -11.16 -1.49 7.31
N ARG A 93 -12.40 -1.46 7.80
CA ARG A 93 -13.24 -2.64 7.99
C ARG A 93 -13.68 -3.26 6.66
N ARG A 94 -14.17 -2.47 5.69
CA ARG A 94 -14.48 -2.96 4.34
C ARG A 94 -13.25 -3.46 3.62
N SER A 95 -12.11 -2.79 3.73
CA SER A 95 -10.88 -3.22 3.08
C SER A 95 -10.36 -4.55 3.64
N ILE A 96 -10.39 -4.73 4.96
CA ILE A 96 -10.04 -6.02 5.58
C ILE A 96 -11.01 -7.12 5.13
N ALA A 97 -12.32 -6.82 5.06
CA ALA A 97 -13.31 -7.79 4.58
C ALA A 97 -13.09 -8.17 3.11
N ALA A 98 -12.81 -7.20 2.22
CA ALA A 98 -12.52 -7.42 0.81
C ALA A 98 -11.24 -8.27 0.60
N ALA A 99 -10.26 -8.16 1.51
CA ALA A 99 -9.04 -8.96 1.47
C ALA A 99 -9.22 -10.40 2.04
N GLY A 100 -10.45 -10.81 2.37
CA GLY A 100 -10.74 -12.12 2.97
C GLY A 100 -10.42 -12.20 4.47
N GLY A 101 -10.22 -11.07 5.13
CA GLY A 101 -9.90 -10.96 6.55
C GLY A 101 -8.40 -10.92 6.84
N VAL A 102 -8.08 -11.17 8.11
CA VAL A 102 -6.72 -11.10 8.66
C VAL A 102 -6.11 -12.49 8.71
N GLU A 103 -4.89 -12.61 8.18
CA GLU A 103 -4.05 -13.81 8.24
C GLU A 103 -3.14 -13.78 9.47
N ARG A 104 -2.55 -12.62 9.80
CA ARG A 104 -1.61 -12.50 10.92
C ARG A 104 -1.64 -11.12 11.55
N ILE A 105 -1.48 -11.04 12.86
CA ILE A 105 -1.24 -9.79 13.59
C ILE A 105 0.13 -9.87 14.24
N SER A 106 0.96 -8.86 14.03
CA SER A 106 2.24 -8.68 14.70
C SER A 106 2.16 -7.45 15.59
N ALA A 107 2.56 -7.56 16.85
CA ALA A 107 2.51 -6.45 17.80
C ALA A 107 3.74 -6.42 18.71
N ARG A 108 4.20 -5.21 19.02
CA ARG A 108 5.32 -4.95 19.92
C ARG A 108 4.86 -4.10 21.10
N LEU A 109 5.22 -4.53 22.31
CA LEU A 109 4.95 -3.77 23.53
C LEU A 109 5.93 -2.60 23.66
N ALA A 110 5.41 -1.37 23.82
CA ALA A 110 6.18 -0.20 24.22
C ALA A 110 6.30 -0.18 25.75
N THR A 111 5.17 0.02 26.41
CA THR A 111 5.10 0.26 27.85
C THR A 111 4.18 -0.75 28.51
N SER A 112 4.64 -1.38 29.59
CA SER A 112 3.82 -2.33 30.36
C SER A 112 2.58 -1.64 30.92
N THR A 113 1.43 -2.29 30.80
CA THR A 113 0.14 -1.79 31.29
C THR A 113 -0.57 -2.84 32.15
N THR A 114 -1.33 -2.35 33.12
CA THR A 114 -2.25 -3.17 33.92
C THR A 114 -3.71 -3.03 33.46
N ASN A 115 -3.97 -2.20 32.44
CA ASN A 115 -5.31 -1.90 31.96
C ASN A 115 -5.90 -3.08 31.16
N ARG A 116 -6.85 -3.80 31.77
CA ARG A 116 -7.52 -4.95 31.14
C ARG A 116 -8.46 -4.58 29.99
N ARG A 117 -8.83 -3.30 29.83
CA ARG A 117 -9.62 -2.82 28.68
C ARG A 117 -8.78 -2.81 27.39
N ARG A 118 -7.47 -3.06 27.49
CA ARG A 118 -6.50 -3.11 26.39
C ARG A 118 -5.93 -4.53 26.27
N PRO A 119 -6.69 -5.46 25.67
CA PRO A 119 -6.41 -6.88 25.77
C PRO A 119 -5.05 -7.29 25.19
N LEU A 120 -4.54 -6.59 24.17
CA LEU A 120 -3.29 -6.99 23.51
C LEU A 120 -2.07 -6.54 24.32
N SER A 121 -1.94 -5.24 24.59
CA SER A 121 -0.87 -4.66 25.42
C SER A 121 -0.86 -5.24 26.82
N PHE A 122 -2.02 -5.51 27.43
CA PHE A 122 -2.10 -6.19 28.73
C PHE A 122 -1.48 -7.60 28.68
N ARG A 123 -1.80 -8.40 27.66
CA ARG A 123 -1.24 -9.76 27.50
C ARG A 123 0.27 -9.70 27.29
N LEU A 124 0.76 -8.81 26.44
CA LEU A 124 2.19 -8.61 26.23
C LEU A 124 2.90 -8.14 27.50
N SER A 125 2.24 -7.31 28.31
CA SER A 125 2.77 -6.85 29.60
C SER A 125 2.96 -8.00 30.59
N ARG A 126 2.05 -8.99 30.58
CA ARG A 126 2.19 -10.21 31.39
C ARG A 126 3.35 -11.07 30.91
N LEU A 127 3.54 -11.17 29.59
CA LEU A 127 4.70 -11.87 29.04
C LEU A 127 6.01 -11.19 29.43
N LYS A 128 6.05 -9.85 29.40
CA LYS A 128 7.22 -9.07 29.85
C LYS A 128 7.47 -9.26 31.34
N GLN A 129 6.42 -9.32 32.16
CA GLN A 129 6.55 -9.58 33.60
C GLN A 129 7.18 -10.95 33.87
N TRP A 130 6.81 -11.98 33.09
CA TRP A 130 7.41 -13.31 33.19
C TRP A 130 8.86 -13.34 32.68
N ALA A 131 9.15 -12.65 31.56
CA ALA A 131 10.46 -12.63 30.94
C ALA A 131 11.49 -11.70 31.65
N GLY A 132 11.02 -10.78 32.50
CA GLY A 132 11.84 -9.82 33.24
C GLY A 132 11.83 -8.41 32.66
N GLY A 133 12.13 -7.41 33.49
CA GLY A 133 11.95 -5.98 33.17
C GLY A 133 12.71 -5.46 31.94
N HIS A 134 13.83 -6.11 31.59
CA HIS A 134 14.65 -5.77 30.41
C HIS A 134 14.23 -6.48 29.12
N ALA A 135 13.23 -7.36 29.18
CA ALA A 135 12.78 -8.08 28.00
C ALA A 135 12.06 -7.16 27.02
N VAL A 136 12.36 -7.33 25.73
CA VAL A 136 11.59 -6.78 24.62
C VAL A 136 10.58 -7.85 24.19
N VAL A 137 9.31 -7.48 24.20
CA VAL A 137 8.21 -8.41 23.88
C VAL A 137 7.58 -8.05 22.54
N HIS A 138 7.58 -9.04 21.65
CA HIS A 138 6.84 -9.06 20.41
C HIS A 138 5.94 -10.31 20.39
N ALA A 139 4.82 -10.24 19.69
CA ALA A 139 3.98 -11.40 19.43
C ALA A 139 3.48 -11.39 18.00
N ASP A 140 3.49 -12.57 17.39
CA ASP A 140 2.81 -12.86 16.14
C ASP A 140 1.63 -13.80 16.45
N ILE A 141 0.45 -13.44 15.96
CA ILE A 141 -0.78 -14.20 16.10
C ILE A 141 -1.24 -14.56 14.70
N GLU A 142 -1.21 -15.85 14.38
CA GLU A 142 -1.63 -16.38 13.08
C GLU A 142 -3.07 -16.89 13.14
N PHE A 143 -3.79 -16.65 12.04
CA PHE A 143 -5.19 -16.98 11.87
C PHE A 143 -5.34 -17.92 10.67
N PRO A 144 -5.13 -19.23 10.84
CA PRO A 144 -5.17 -20.19 9.74
C PRO A 144 -6.52 -20.12 9.00
N ASP A 145 -7.62 -20.05 9.75
CA ASP A 145 -8.99 -20.00 9.20
C ASP A 145 -9.87 -18.95 9.92
N GLY A 146 -11.01 -18.61 9.31
CA GLY A 146 -12.07 -17.79 9.92
C GLY A 146 -12.01 -16.29 9.63
N GLU A 147 -13.11 -15.61 9.98
CA GLU A 147 -13.29 -14.16 9.85
C GLU A 147 -12.67 -13.43 11.06
N ASN A 148 -11.42 -13.01 10.91
CA ASN A 148 -10.63 -12.40 12.00
C ASN A 148 -10.53 -10.87 11.91
N SER A 149 -11.35 -10.26 11.06
CA SER A 149 -11.36 -8.83 10.77
C SER A 149 -11.53 -7.97 12.03
N ALA A 150 -12.45 -8.37 12.92
CA ALA A 150 -12.69 -7.66 14.17
C ALA A 150 -11.48 -7.67 15.13
N LYS A 151 -10.66 -8.74 15.11
CA LYS A 151 -9.45 -8.83 15.93
C LYS A 151 -8.35 -7.91 15.39
N GLY A 152 -8.22 -7.83 14.08
CA GLY A 152 -7.33 -6.87 13.42
C GLY A 152 -7.68 -5.43 13.77
N ILE A 153 -8.94 -5.05 13.57
CA ILE A 153 -9.43 -3.69 13.85
C ILE A 153 -9.18 -3.33 15.31
N ALA A 154 -9.55 -4.21 16.25
CA ALA A 154 -9.33 -3.96 17.67
C ALA A 154 -7.84 -3.78 18.04
N ALA A 155 -6.93 -4.49 17.37
CA ALA A 155 -5.49 -4.32 17.59
C ALA A 155 -4.98 -2.97 17.07
N LEU A 156 -5.51 -2.48 15.96
CA LEU A 156 -5.20 -1.15 15.44
C LEU A 156 -5.80 -0.05 16.31
N ASP A 157 -7.06 -0.17 16.72
CA ASP A 157 -7.72 0.80 17.61
C ASP A 157 -6.98 0.92 18.95
N GLU A 158 -6.52 -0.21 19.50
CA GLU A 158 -5.68 -0.22 20.71
C GLU A 158 -4.34 0.48 20.50
N TYR A 159 -3.74 0.36 19.30
CA TYR A 159 -2.51 1.05 18.94
C TYR A 159 -2.67 2.57 18.78
N ALA A 160 -3.75 3.07 18.18
CA ALA A 160 -3.94 4.53 18.08
C ALA A 160 -4.42 5.19 19.36
N SER A 161 -5.18 4.47 20.18
CA SER A 161 -5.76 5.05 21.39
C SER A 161 -4.78 5.12 22.58
N ASP A 162 -3.57 4.56 22.45
CA ASP A 162 -2.68 4.40 23.58
C ASP A 162 -1.18 4.24 23.24
N ASN A 163 -0.33 4.57 24.21
CA ASN A 163 1.12 4.40 24.15
C ASN A 163 1.61 3.02 24.64
N GLY A 164 0.70 2.05 24.84
CA GLY A 164 1.04 0.71 25.32
C GLY A 164 1.77 -0.14 24.26
N LEU A 165 1.48 0.11 22.99
CA LEU A 165 2.04 -0.62 21.85
C LEU A 165 2.98 0.29 21.05
N ASP A 166 4.16 -0.22 20.71
CA ASP A 166 5.18 0.49 19.91
C ASP A 166 4.90 0.35 18.41
N ALA A 167 4.44 -0.85 18.02
CA ALA A 167 4.12 -1.18 16.65
C ALA A 167 3.00 -2.22 16.59
N VAL A 168 2.10 -2.05 15.63
CA VAL A 168 1.13 -3.07 15.20
C VAL A 168 1.14 -3.19 13.69
N ALA A 169 1.22 -4.42 13.20
CA ALA A 169 1.08 -4.76 11.80
C ALA A 169 0.02 -5.85 11.62
N ILE A 170 -0.91 -5.65 10.69
CA ILE A 170 -1.88 -6.66 10.26
C ILE A 170 -1.46 -7.15 8.88
N TYR A 171 -1.39 -8.46 8.69
CA TYR A 171 -1.23 -9.11 7.39
C TYR A 171 -2.59 -9.66 6.98
N LEU A 172 -3.05 -9.26 5.80
CA LEU A 172 -4.32 -9.69 5.22
C LEU A 172 -4.10 -10.94 4.37
N ARG A 173 -5.15 -11.75 4.19
CA ARG A 173 -5.05 -13.03 3.44
C ARG A 173 -4.71 -12.85 1.97
N ASP A 174 -5.01 -11.68 1.43
CA ASP A 174 -4.63 -11.35 0.07
C ASP A 174 -3.10 -11.08 -0.05
N GLY A 175 -2.37 -10.96 1.06
CA GLY A 175 -0.93 -10.69 1.14
C GLY A 175 -0.59 -9.22 1.41
N GLN A 176 -1.59 -8.34 1.58
CA GLN A 176 -1.37 -6.96 1.99
C GLN A 176 -0.97 -6.85 3.45
N LYS A 177 -0.32 -5.73 3.79
CA LYS A 177 0.12 -5.43 5.15
C LYS A 177 -0.33 -4.02 5.54
N ILE A 178 -0.99 -3.92 6.67
CA ILE A 178 -1.40 -2.66 7.32
C ILE A 178 -0.45 -2.42 8.49
N THR A 179 0.15 -1.23 8.60
CA THR A 179 1.04 -0.88 9.72
C THR A 179 0.64 0.45 10.32
N GLY A 180 0.16 0.45 11.57
CA GLY A 180 -0.30 1.66 12.25
C GLY A 180 -1.49 2.37 11.58
N LEU A 181 -2.19 3.22 12.34
CA LEU A 181 -3.34 3.97 11.81
C LEU A 181 -2.94 5.18 10.94
N GLY A 182 -1.70 5.66 11.06
CA GLY A 182 -1.18 6.75 10.22
C GLY A 182 -0.66 6.33 8.83
N LYS A 183 -0.67 5.03 8.50
CA LYS A 183 -0.19 4.51 7.20
C LYS A 183 -1.11 3.42 6.63
N PHE A 184 -2.42 3.52 6.86
CA PHE A 184 -3.35 2.67 6.13
C PHE A 184 -3.43 3.16 4.69
N VAL A 185 -2.65 2.54 3.80
CA VAL A 185 -2.71 2.77 2.35
C VAL A 185 -3.89 1.99 1.81
N GLU A 186 -4.91 2.65 1.27
CA GLU A 186 -5.94 1.92 0.53
C GLU A 186 -5.37 1.42 -0.81
N LYS A 187 -4.92 0.17 -0.83
CA LYS A 187 -4.52 -0.55 -2.05
C LYS A 187 -5.64 -1.48 -2.46
N ARG A 188 -6.36 -1.13 -3.52
CA ARG A 188 -7.42 -1.98 -4.05
C ARG A 188 -6.91 -2.86 -5.17
N ARG A 189 -7.24 -4.15 -5.10
CA ARG A 189 -7.04 -5.08 -6.22
C ARG A 189 -8.21 -4.93 -7.16
N MET A 190 -7.90 -4.80 -8.45
CA MET A 190 -8.88 -4.73 -9.51
C MET A 190 -8.56 -5.84 -10.51
N ASP A 191 -9.58 -6.53 -10.98
CA ASP A 191 -9.45 -7.51 -12.04
C ASP A 191 -9.52 -6.79 -13.38
N ILE A 192 -8.43 -6.86 -14.16
CA ILE A 192 -8.33 -6.25 -15.48
C ILE A 192 -8.44 -7.33 -16.54
N GLN A 193 -9.26 -7.08 -17.56
CA GLN A 193 -9.42 -7.98 -18.69
C GLN A 193 -8.13 -8.03 -19.53
N ILE A 194 -7.80 -9.24 -19.96
CA ILE A 194 -6.71 -9.50 -20.90
C ILE A 194 -7.34 -9.76 -22.28
N ASN A 195 -6.89 -9.03 -23.28
CA ASN A 195 -7.33 -9.22 -24.66
C ASN A 195 -6.86 -10.58 -25.21
N PRO A 196 -7.46 -11.11 -26.29
CA PRO A 196 -7.04 -12.38 -26.90
C PRO A 196 -5.56 -12.42 -27.33
N SER A 197 -4.94 -11.24 -27.52
CA SER A 197 -3.50 -11.09 -27.82
C SER A 197 -2.59 -11.25 -26.59
N GLY A 198 -3.14 -11.43 -25.39
CA GLY A 198 -2.38 -11.50 -24.14
C GLY A 198 -2.02 -10.13 -23.55
N ALA A 199 -2.39 -9.03 -24.20
CA ALA A 199 -2.17 -7.67 -23.69
C ALA A 199 -3.30 -7.22 -22.76
N TYR A 200 -2.99 -6.40 -21.77
CA TYR A 200 -4.02 -5.77 -20.93
C TYR A 200 -4.96 -4.90 -21.76
N ASN A 201 -6.25 -4.95 -21.42
CA ASN A 201 -7.23 -4.05 -22.01
C ASN A 201 -7.05 -2.64 -21.42
N MET A 202 -6.43 -1.75 -22.18
CA MET A 202 -6.12 -0.39 -21.72
C MET A 202 -7.37 0.44 -21.40
N ALA A 203 -8.46 0.23 -22.13
CA ALA A 203 -9.73 0.91 -21.85
C ALA A 203 -10.32 0.45 -20.51
N ASP A 204 -10.13 -0.82 -20.16
CA ASP A 204 -10.58 -1.39 -18.89
C ASP A 204 -9.77 -0.83 -17.71
N ILE A 205 -8.45 -0.69 -17.87
CA ILE A 205 -7.58 -0.03 -16.88
C ILE A 205 -8.02 1.42 -16.67
N GLU A 206 -8.19 2.18 -17.75
CA GLU A 206 -8.59 3.59 -17.68
C GLU A 206 -9.95 3.74 -16.98
N ASN A 207 -10.96 2.97 -17.40
CA ASN A 207 -12.27 2.96 -16.76
C ASN A 207 -12.18 2.60 -15.28
N THR A 208 -11.37 1.60 -14.93
CA THR A 208 -11.15 1.17 -13.55
C THR A 208 -10.54 2.29 -12.71
N MET A 209 -9.54 3.01 -13.23
CA MET A 209 -8.92 4.13 -12.52
C MET A 209 -9.88 5.30 -12.33
N TRP A 210 -10.69 5.63 -13.33
CA TRP A 210 -11.72 6.67 -13.24
C TRP A 210 -12.83 6.31 -12.26
N ASN A 211 -13.35 5.08 -12.33
CA ASN A 211 -14.36 4.60 -11.39
C ASN A 211 -13.82 4.65 -9.95
N TYR A 212 -12.57 4.24 -9.75
CA TYR A 212 -11.94 4.33 -8.43
C TYR A 212 -11.82 5.79 -7.97
N LEU A 213 -11.40 6.72 -8.83
CA LEU A 213 -11.38 8.15 -8.49
C LEU A 213 -12.77 8.66 -8.07
N ASP A 214 -13.82 8.31 -8.81
CA ASP A 214 -15.18 8.73 -8.49
C ASP A 214 -15.66 8.18 -7.16
N GLU A 215 -15.32 6.93 -6.84
CA GLU A 215 -15.59 6.35 -5.53
C GLU A 215 -14.87 7.09 -4.40
N LEU A 216 -13.59 7.41 -4.58
CA LEU A 216 -12.79 8.15 -3.58
C LEU A 216 -13.35 9.56 -3.31
N ARG A 217 -14.03 10.16 -4.30
CA ARG A 217 -14.63 11.50 -4.21
C ARG A 217 -16.06 11.51 -3.70
N ARG A 218 -16.76 10.38 -3.81
CA ARG A 218 -18.16 10.27 -3.44
C ARG A 218 -18.29 10.24 -1.92
N PRO A 219 -19.02 11.19 -1.31
CA PRO A 219 -19.30 11.13 0.11
C PRO A 219 -20.17 9.90 0.43
N ASP A 220 -19.89 9.26 1.55
CA ASP A 220 -20.73 8.23 2.13
C ASP A 220 -21.97 8.84 2.82
N ASN A 221 -22.77 7.99 3.48
CA ASN A 221 -23.99 8.41 4.17
C ASN A 221 -23.74 9.37 5.34
N GLU A 222 -22.50 9.43 5.85
CA GLU A 222 -22.08 10.33 6.93
C GLU A 222 -21.41 11.60 6.37
N GLY A 223 -21.36 11.75 5.05
CA GLY A 223 -20.73 12.88 4.35
C GLY A 223 -19.21 12.76 4.24
N TRP A 224 -18.64 11.62 4.60
CA TRP A 224 -17.20 11.38 4.58
C TRP A 224 -16.73 10.90 3.20
N ARG A 225 -15.55 11.33 2.75
CA ARG A 225 -14.89 10.91 1.49
C ARG A 225 -13.37 10.91 1.65
N ILE A 226 -12.64 10.31 0.72
CA ILE A 226 -11.15 10.28 0.73
C ILE A 226 -10.57 11.51 0.07
N ILE A 227 -11.14 11.95 -1.04
CA ILE A 227 -10.66 13.07 -1.84
C ILE A 227 -11.79 14.10 -1.95
N ASP A 228 -11.48 15.36 -1.72
CA ASP A 228 -12.46 16.43 -1.91
C ASP A 228 -12.66 16.80 -3.39
N ASN A 229 -13.48 17.84 -3.65
CA ASN A 229 -13.73 18.26 -5.02
C ASN A 229 -12.52 18.93 -5.69
N ASP A 230 -11.57 19.42 -4.90
CA ASP A 230 -10.36 20.11 -5.33
C ASP A 230 -9.16 19.15 -5.45
N GLY A 231 -9.37 17.86 -5.18
CA GLY A 231 -8.31 16.86 -5.23
C GLY A 231 -7.42 16.86 -3.99
N ARG A 232 -7.90 17.32 -2.83
CA ARG A 232 -7.18 17.24 -1.56
C ARG A 232 -7.64 16.03 -0.75
N PRO A 233 -6.72 15.35 -0.03
CA PRO A 233 -7.08 14.23 0.82
C PRO A 233 -7.88 14.71 2.04
N SER A 234 -9.10 14.22 2.19
CA SER A 234 -10.04 14.56 3.26
C SER A 234 -9.72 13.86 4.60
N GLY A 235 -8.80 12.90 4.61
CA GLY A 235 -8.36 12.13 5.79
C GLY A 235 -7.00 12.54 6.39
N ALA A 236 -6.29 13.50 5.80
CA ALA A 236 -5.03 14.00 6.32
C ALA A 236 -5.28 15.22 7.21
N ARG A 237 -5.62 15.01 8.50
CA ARG A 237 -5.26 16.04 9.48
C ARG A 237 -3.74 16.13 9.46
N VAL A 238 -3.22 17.30 9.09
CA VAL A 238 -1.83 17.68 9.35
C VAL A 238 -1.59 17.38 10.83
N ILE A 239 -0.62 16.53 11.13
CA ILE A 239 -0.09 16.48 12.50
C ILE A 239 0.51 17.86 12.70
N ASP A 240 -0.09 18.65 13.61
CA ASP A 240 0.25 20.04 13.85
C ASP A 240 1.77 20.24 13.81
N ALA A 241 2.21 21.08 12.87
CA ALA A 241 3.44 21.83 13.03
C ALA A 241 3.07 23.06 13.87
N ASP A 242 3.38 22.99 15.16
CA ASP A 242 3.37 24.06 16.16
C ASP A 242 2.08 24.89 16.32
N GLU A 243 1.34 24.62 17.42
CA GLU A 243 0.77 25.63 18.33
C GLU A 243 0.57 25.05 19.74
#